data_AF-A0A7V2AT90-F1
#
_entry.id   AF-A0A7V2AT90-F1
#
_cell.length_a   1.000
_cell.length_b   1.000
_cell.length_c   1.000
_cell.angle_alpha   90.00
_cell.angle_beta   90.00
_cell.angle_gamma   90.00
#
_symmetry.space_group_name_H-M   'P 1'
#
loop_
_entity.id
_entity.type
_entity.pdbx_description
1 polymer ?
#
loop_
_entity_poly.entity_id
_entity_poly.type
_entity_poly.pdbx_seq_one_letter_code
_entity_poly.pdbx_strand_id
1 'polypeptide(L)'
;MVQEKGATLEEILATFSSHVSKNYPSPEEFQERLRLLLDNKRAGKEGGAYAQSLETNVVFLHDLVTEGRVLLDLLLRPDKAPKKNLEAIIEEMEGKVRAQTKKRHAAVFDRGEDEEFRELAEMRRGKAADYIERLEFNYLYLMTLRMLLFEFMSVLQSIKAEYRLADMKPGVAKEATDSLALTAHFYLGNVKVAEELGGGSDEEPGAPGSSNGGHNA
;
A
#
# COMPACT_ATOMS: atom_id res chain seq x y z
N MET A 1 22.74 -29.48 19.06
CA MET A 1 21.79 -29.15 17.98
C MET A 1 21.73 -27.64 17.89
N VAL A 2 22.27 -27.04 16.84
CA VAL A 2 22.08 -25.61 16.57
C VAL A 2 20.63 -25.51 16.08
N GLN A 3 19.77 -24.79 16.79
CA GLN A 3 18.47 -24.42 16.24
C GLN A 3 18.74 -23.58 15.00
N GLU A 4 18.42 -24.10 13.82
CA GLU A 4 18.41 -23.29 12.60
C GLU A 4 17.40 -22.15 12.83
N LYS A 5 17.89 -20.92 12.96
CA LYS A 5 17.06 -19.74 13.17
C LYS A 5 16.29 -19.50 11.88
N GLY A 6 14.96 -19.69 11.92
CA GLY A 6 14.09 -19.38 10.79
C GLY A 6 13.88 -17.87 10.64
N ALA A 7 13.63 -17.43 9.41
CA ALA A 7 13.31 -16.03 9.11
C ALA A 7 11.96 -15.64 9.73
N THR A 8 12.00 -14.63 10.60
CA THR A 8 10.84 -14.04 11.29
C THR A 8 10.10 -13.03 10.41
N LEU A 9 8.87 -12.66 10.79
CA LEU A 9 8.15 -11.61 10.06
C LEU A 9 8.91 -10.28 10.11
N GLU A 10 9.52 -9.91 11.25
CA GLU A 10 10.26 -8.66 11.36
C GLU A 10 11.47 -8.63 10.40
N GLU A 11 12.20 -9.75 10.27
CA GLU A 11 13.33 -9.87 9.33
C GLU A 11 12.86 -9.80 7.87
N ILE A 12 11.71 -10.39 7.54
CA ILE A 12 11.11 -10.29 6.20
C ILE A 12 10.69 -8.84 5.91
N LEU A 13 10.01 -8.18 6.84
CA LEU A 13 9.58 -6.78 6.70
C LEU A 13 10.77 -5.83 6.59
N ALA A 14 11.84 -6.04 7.36
CA ALA A 14 13.06 -5.26 7.26
C ALA A 14 13.72 -5.41 5.88
N THR A 15 13.78 -6.65 5.37
CA THR A 15 14.31 -6.95 4.04
C THR A 15 13.47 -6.28 2.95
N PHE A 16 12.14 -6.37 3.06
CA PHE A 16 11.24 -5.70 2.14
C PHE A 16 11.35 -4.18 2.21
N SER A 17 11.45 -3.59 3.40
CA SER A 17 11.66 -2.15 3.57
C SER A 17 12.96 -1.71 2.88
N SER A 18 14.04 -2.47 3.02
CA SER A 18 15.31 -2.19 2.32
C SER A 18 15.15 -2.28 0.80
N HIS A 19 14.41 -3.29 0.31
CA HIS A 19 14.07 -3.42 -1.12
C HIS A 19 13.31 -2.19 -1.64
N VAL A 20 12.27 -1.75 -0.92
CA VAL A 20 11.44 -0.60 -1.28
C VAL A 20 12.27 0.69 -1.27
N SER A 21 13.05 0.97 -0.22
CA SER A 21 13.89 2.17 -0.15
C SER A 21 14.95 2.22 -1.26
N LYS A 22 15.43 1.06 -1.71
CA LYS A 22 16.39 0.98 -2.83
C LYS A 22 15.74 1.24 -4.19
N ASN A 23 14.54 0.70 -4.43
CA ASN A 23 13.87 0.79 -5.73
C ASN A 23 13.02 2.07 -5.88
N TYR A 24 12.55 2.63 -4.76
CA TYR A 24 11.70 3.81 -4.69
C TYR A 24 12.27 4.79 -3.64
N PRO A 25 13.43 5.40 -3.90
CA PRO A 25 14.14 6.21 -2.89
C PRO A 25 13.41 7.51 -2.51
N SER A 26 12.58 8.07 -3.40
CA SER A 26 11.83 9.31 -3.17
C SER A 26 10.32 9.07 -3.30
N PRO A 27 9.54 9.38 -2.25
CA PRO A 27 8.08 9.45 -2.32
C PRO A 27 7.58 10.42 -3.38
N GLU A 28 8.26 11.55 -3.57
CA GLU A 28 7.90 12.58 -4.54
C GLU A 28 8.02 12.05 -5.97
N GLU A 29 9.16 11.42 -6.30
CA GLU A 29 9.35 10.78 -7.61
C GLU A 29 8.32 9.66 -7.85
N PHE A 30 7.97 8.91 -6.80
CA PHE A 30 6.93 7.89 -6.89
C PHE A 30 5.57 8.50 -7.20
N GLN A 31 5.20 9.60 -6.53
CA GLN A 31 3.95 10.32 -6.79
C GLN A 31 3.91 10.91 -8.20
N GLU A 32 5.02 11.43 -8.71
CA GLU A 32 5.10 11.91 -10.09
C GLU A 32 4.83 10.79 -11.10
N ARG A 33 5.43 9.61 -10.90
CA ARG A 33 5.17 8.44 -11.75
C ARG A 33 3.70 8.01 -11.70
N LEU A 34 3.07 8.07 -10.52
CA LEU A 34 1.64 7.78 -10.37
C LEU A 34 0.75 8.81 -11.08
N ARG A 35 1.11 10.10 -11.04
CA ARG A 35 0.41 11.16 -11.80
C ARG A 35 0.49 10.90 -13.30
N LEU A 36 1.67 10.58 -13.83
CA LEU A 36 1.85 10.20 -15.23
C LEU A 36 0.97 9.01 -15.65
N LEU A 37 0.76 8.07 -14.74
CA LEU A 37 -0.09 6.91 -14.97
C LEU A 37 -1.59 7.29 -15.04
N LEU A 38 -2.04 8.28 -14.26
CA LEU A 38 -3.38 8.89 -14.41
C LEU A 38 -3.49 9.67 -15.73
N ASP A 39 -2.51 10.50 -16.05
CA ASP A 39 -2.49 11.30 -17.28
C ASP A 39 -2.60 10.41 -18.52
N ASN A 40 -1.81 9.34 -18.56
CA ASN A 40 -1.87 8.33 -19.62
C ASN A 40 -3.23 7.62 -19.66
N LYS A 41 -3.85 7.35 -18.50
CA LYS A 41 -5.17 6.73 -18.47
C LYS A 41 -6.27 7.68 -18.95
N ARG A 42 -6.12 8.98 -18.68
CA ARG A 42 -7.03 10.06 -19.08
C ARG A 42 -6.88 10.41 -20.56
N ALA A 43 -5.68 10.28 -21.11
CA ALA A 43 -5.37 10.60 -22.49
C ALA A 43 -6.38 9.98 -23.47
N GLY A 44 -6.99 10.82 -24.31
CA GLY A 44 -7.96 10.40 -25.32
C GLY A 44 -9.34 9.98 -24.79
N LYS A 45 -9.67 10.23 -23.52
CA LYS A 45 -11.00 9.94 -22.94
C LYS A 45 -11.72 11.23 -22.52
N GLU A 46 -13.00 11.32 -22.87
CA GLU A 46 -13.91 12.31 -22.29
C GLU A 46 -14.27 11.93 -20.84
N GLY A 47 -14.72 12.90 -20.03
CA GLY A 47 -14.89 12.75 -18.59
C GLY A 47 -15.70 11.51 -18.16
N GLY A 48 -16.83 11.23 -18.82
CA GLY A 48 -17.65 10.05 -18.53
C GLY A 48 -16.96 8.71 -18.83
N ALA A 49 -16.27 8.63 -19.96
CA ALA A 49 -15.49 7.45 -20.35
C ALA A 49 -14.27 7.25 -19.43
N TYR A 50 -13.68 8.34 -18.95
CA TYR A 50 -12.59 8.31 -17.99
C TYR A 50 -13.05 7.79 -16.61
N ALA A 51 -14.16 8.32 -16.09
CA ALA A 51 -14.75 7.86 -14.82
C ALA A 51 -15.10 6.36 -14.86
N GLN A 52 -15.79 5.89 -15.91
CA GLN A 52 -16.11 4.46 -16.07
C GLN A 52 -14.85 3.58 -16.17
N SER A 53 -13.82 4.08 -16.84
CA SER A 53 -12.52 3.41 -16.90
C SER A 53 -11.90 3.31 -15.50
N LEU A 54 -12.01 4.33 -14.64
CA LEU A 54 -11.51 4.26 -13.27
C LEU A 54 -12.35 3.32 -12.42
N GLU A 55 -13.68 3.39 -12.45
CA GLU A 55 -14.61 2.49 -11.75
C GLU A 55 -14.23 1.01 -12.01
N THR A 56 -14.02 0.64 -13.27
CA THR A 56 -13.65 -0.73 -13.66
C THR A 56 -12.30 -1.14 -13.09
N ASN A 57 -11.31 -0.24 -13.10
CA ASN A 57 -9.98 -0.54 -12.57
C ASN A 57 -9.98 -0.62 -11.05
N VAL A 58 -10.75 0.23 -10.36
CA VAL A 58 -10.89 0.20 -8.90
C VAL A 58 -11.46 -1.14 -8.45
N VAL A 59 -12.54 -1.63 -9.09
CA VAL A 59 -13.11 -2.95 -8.80
C VAL A 59 -12.11 -4.07 -9.08
N PHE A 60 -11.44 -4.04 -10.24
CA PHE A 60 -10.42 -5.03 -10.59
C PHE A 60 -9.29 -5.08 -9.56
N LEU A 61 -8.70 -3.93 -9.23
CA LEU A 61 -7.55 -3.86 -8.33
C LEU A 61 -7.93 -4.25 -6.90
N HIS A 62 -9.13 -3.86 -6.46
CA HIS A 62 -9.63 -4.23 -5.15
C HIS A 62 -9.73 -5.75 -4.98
N ASP A 63 -10.36 -6.42 -5.95
CA ASP A 63 -10.47 -7.88 -5.98
C ASP A 63 -9.11 -8.55 -6.04
N LEU A 64 -8.21 -8.01 -6.86
CA LEU A 64 -6.86 -8.53 -7.01
C LEU A 64 -6.03 -8.40 -5.72
N VAL A 65 -6.13 -7.27 -5.03
CA VAL A 65 -5.48 -7.08 -3.72
C VAL A 65 -6.09 -8.05 -2.71
N THR A 66 -7.40 -8.25 -2.71
CA THR A 66 -8.08 -9.19 -1.81
C THR A 66 -7.59 -10.63 -2.02
N GLU A 67 -7.57 -11.11 -3.26
CA GLU A 67 -7.03 -12.44 -3.59
C GLU A 67 -5.54 -12.54 -3.27
N GLY A 68 -4.77 -11.47 -3.51
CA GLY A 68 -3.37 -11.39 -3.14
C GLY A 68 -3.15 -11.54 -1.63
N ARG A 69 -4.00 -10.96 -0.78
CA ARG A 69 -3.91 -11.13 0.68
C ARG A 69 -4.11 -12.59 1.09
N VAL A 70 -5.03 -13.30 0.44
CA VAL A 70 -5.24 -14.74 0.66
C VAL A 70 -4.02 -15.55 0.23
N LEU A 71 -3.42 -15.20 -0.92
CA LEU A 71 -2.17 -15.83 -1.36
C LEU A 71 -1.01 -15.57 -0.41
N LEU A 72 -0.89 -14.35 0.12
CA LEU A 72 0.14 -14.00 1.09
C LEU A 72 0.03 -14.86 2.36
N ASP A 73 -1.18 -15.04 2.88
CA ASP A 73 -1.44 -15.91 4.02
C ASP A 73 -1.01 -17.36 3.75
N LEU A 74 -1.22 -17.85 2.52
CA LEU A 74 -0.73 -19.17 2.12
C LEU A 74 0.81 -19.22 2.07
N LEU A 75 1.46 -18.18 1.55
CA LEU A 75 2.92 -18.12 1.37
C LEU A 75 3.68 -18.00 2.70
N LEU A 76 3.09 -17.35 3.71
CA LEU A 76 3.67 -17.20 5.04
C LEU A 76 3.56 -18.47 5.91
N ARG A 77 2.84 -19.50 5.45
CA ARG A 77 2.77 -20.78 6.15
C ARG A 77 4.01 -21.62 5.83
N PRO A 78 4.79 -22.06 6.84
CA PRO A 78 6.04 -22.79 6.63
C PRO A 78 5.82 -24.21 6.06
N ASP A 79 4.66 -24.81 6.32
CA ASP A 79 4.28 -26.17 5.91
C ASP A 79 3.62 -26.23 4.52
N LYS A 80 3.30 -25.07 3.92
CA LYS A 80 2.62 -24.99 2.63
C LYS A 80 3.52 -24.38 1.57
N ALA A 81 3.86 -25.20 0.58
CA ALA A 81 4.47 -24.76 -0.66
C ALA A 81 3.40 -24.71 -1.76
N PRO A 82 3.29 -23.60 -2.51
CA PRO A 82 2.46 -23.58 -3.71
C PRO A 82 2.93 -24.61 -4.73
N LYS A 83 2.00 -25.26 -5.43
CA LYS A 83 2.32 -26.26 -6.47
C LYS A 83 2.87 -25.66 -7.77
N LYS A 84 2.69 -24.35 -7.95
CA LYS A 84 3.10 -23.58 -9.13
C LYS A 84 4.06 -22.48 -8.67
N ASN A 85 4.86 -21.94 -9.59
CA ASN A 85 5.65 -20.74 -9.31
C ASN A 85 4.73 -19.54 -9.05
N LEU A 86 5.26 -18.49 -8.43
CA LEU A 86 4.48 -17.33 -8.03
C LEU A 86 3.86 -16.63 -9.24
N GLU A 87 4.61 -16.51 -10.34
CA GLU A 87 4.20 -15.80 -11.55
C GLU A 87 2.95 -16.44 -12.17
N ALA A 88 2.92 -17.76 -12.31
CA ALA A 88 1.75 -18.47 -12.84
C ALA A 88 0.53 -18.36 -11.91
N ILE A 89 0.74 -18.33 -10.59
CA ILE A 89 -0.37 -18.14 -9.64
C ILE A 89 -0.95 -16.72 -9.78
N ILE A 90 -0.09 -15.71 -9.87
CA ILE A 90 -0.51 -14.32 -10.07
C ILE A 90 -1.24 -14.17 -11.41
N GLU A 91 -0.73 -14.75 -12.49
CA GLU A 91 -1.38 -14.70 -13.81
C GLU A 91 -2.78 -15.34 -13.79
N GLU A 92 -2.91 -16.52 -13.19
CA GLU A 92 -4.21 -17.19 -13.04
C GLU A 92 -5.18 -16.40 -12.18
N MET A 93 -4.68 -15.80 -11.09
CA MET A 93 -5.46 -14.92 -10.21
C MET A 93 -5.95 -13.68 -10.96
N GLU A 94 -5.07 -12.99 -11.67
CA GLU A 94 -5.43 -11.82 -12.50
C GLU A 94 -6.45 -12.19 -13.58
N GLY A 95 -6.28 -13.34 -14.24
CA GLY A 95 -7.22 -13.84 -15.24
C GLY A 95 -8.63 -14.06 -14.66
N LYS A 96 -8.73 -14.69 -13.48
CA LYS A 96 -10.00 -14.90 -12.77
C LYS A 96 -10.66 -13.59 -12.37
N VAL A 97 -9.90 -12.68 -11.75
CA VAL A 97 -10.39 -11.36 -11.34
C VAL A 97 -10.87 -10.55 -12.54
N ARG A 98 -10.12 -10.57 -13.65
CA ARG A 98 -10.50 -9.89 -14.90
C ARG A 98 -11.80 -10.44 -15.48
N ALA A 99 -11.99 -11.76 -15.47
CA ALA A 99 -13.20 -12.40 -15.98
C ALA A 99 -14.46 -11.99 -15.20
N GLN A 100 -14.36 -11.76 -13.89
CA GLN A 100 -15.49 -11.34 -13.06
C GLN A 100 -15.69 -9.83 -12.96
N THR A 101 -14.67 -9.01 -13.28
CA THR A 101 -14.67 -7.55 -13.06
C THR A 101 -15.90 -6.88 -13.66
N LYS A 102 -16.30 -7.21 -14.89
CA LYS A 102 -17.47 -6.59 -15.55
C LYS A 102 -18.76 -6.85 -14.77
N LYS A 103 -18.95 -8.09 -14.29
CA LYS A 103 -20.14 -8.47 -13.52
C LYS A 103 -20.16 -7.75 -12.17
N ARG A 104 -19.00 -7.67 -11.51
CA ARG A 104 -18.86 -7.01 -10.21
C ARG A 104 -19.05 -5.50 -10.32
N HIS A 105 -18.45 -4.86 -11.34
CA HIS A 105 -18.67 -3.45 -11.64
C HIS A 105 -20.16 -3.11 -11.79
N ALA A 106 -20.92 -3.91 -12.56
CA ALA A 106 -22.37 -3.70 -12.68
C ALA A 106 -23.13 -3.93 -11.35
N ALA A 107 -22.68 -4.86 -10.50
CA ALA A 107 -23.26 -5.05 -9.17
C ALA A 107 -23.07 -3.82 -8.28
N VAL A 108 -21.85 -3.28 -8.29
CA VAL A 108 -21.46 -2.12 -7.51
C VAL A 108 -22.15 -0.84 -8.00
N PHE A 109 -21.91 -0.47 -9.26
CA PHE A 109 -22.22 0.88 -9.74
C PHE A 109 -23.58 1.01 -10.41
N ASP A 110 -24.15 -0.07 -10.94
CA ASP A 110 -25.45 -0.03 -11.61
C ASP A 110 -26.58 -0.53 -10.70
N ARG A 111 -26.30 -1.51 -9.83
CA ARG A 111 -27.32 -2.08 -8.92
C ARG A 111 -27.18 -1.64 -7.46
N GLY A 112 -26.01 -1.16 -7.04
CA GLY A 112 -25.78 -0.71 -5.66
C GLY A 112 -25.81 -1.84 -4.63
N GLU A 113 -25.40 -3.05 -5.03
CA GLU A 113 -25.50 -4.28 -4.23
C GLU A 113 -24.28 -4.53 -3.33
N ASP A 114 -23.27 -3.67 -3.38
CA ASP A 114 -21.97 -3.88 -2.73
C ASP A 114 -21.74 -2.83 -1.64
N GLU A 115 -21.69 -3.27 -0.38
CA GLU A 115 -21.49 -2.38 0.78
C GLU A 115 -20.11 -1.72 0.78
N GLU A 116 -19.09 -2.41 0.27
CA GLU A 116 -17.69 -1.94 0.27
C GLU A 116 -17.51 -0.73 -0.66
N PHE A 117 -18.27 -0.70 -1.75
CA PHE A 117 -18.23 0.38 -2.72
C PHE A 117 -19.41 1.36 -2.63
N ARG A 118 -20.27 1.21 -1.61
CA ARG A 118 -21.50 2.01 -1.49
C ARG A 118 -21.23 3.52 -1.53
N GLU A 119 -20.23 4.00 -0.81
CA GLU A 119 -19.86 5.44 -0.80
C GLU A 119 -19.50 5.92 -2.21
N LEU A 120 -18.66 5.16 -2.93
CA LEU A 120 -18.28 5.48 -4.31
C LEU A 120 -19.48 5.46 -5.26
N ALA A 121 -20.38 4.48 -5.11
CA ALA A 121 -21.60 4.39 -5.92
C ALA A 121 -22.57 5.55 -5.65
N GLU A 122 -22.66 6.01 -4.40
CA GLU A 122 -23.47 7.18 -4.02
C GLU A 122 -22.88 8.48 -4.59
N MET A 123 -21.55 8.66 -4.52
CA MET A 123 -20.84 9.82 -5.08
C MET A 123 -21.04 9.97 -6.59
N ARG A 124 -21.28 8.87 -7.32
CA ARG A 124 -21.57 8.87 -8.77
C ARG A 124 -22.73 9.80 -9.14
N ARG A 125 -23.68 10.04 -8.23
CA ARG A 125 -24.86 10.91 -8.44
C ARG A 125 -24.60 12.39 -8.12
N GLY A 126 -23.44 12.70 -7.52
CA GLY A 126 -23.07 14.02 -7.06
C GLY A 126 -22.29 14.83 -8.10
N LYS A 127 -21.33 15.62 -7.63
CA LYS A 127 -20.46 16.42 -8.50
C LYS A 127 -19.44 15.52 -9.19
N ALA A 128 -19.39 15.61 -10.53
CA ALA A 128 -18.48 14.78 -11.32
C ALA A 128 -17.00 14.97 -10.97
N ALA A 129 -16.58 16.19 -10.63
CA ALA A 129 -15.19 16.47 -10.24
C ALA A 129 -14.79 15.72 -8.96
N ASP A 130 -15.56 15.88 -7.88
CA ASP A 130 -15.33 15.22 -6.60
C ASP A 130 -15.36 13.69 -6.74
N TYR A 131 -16.25 13.16 -7.58
CA TYR A 131 -16.33 11.73 -7.86
C TYR A 131 -15.09 11.21 -8.59
N ILE A 132 -14.63 11.93 -9.62
CA ILE A 132 -13.43 11.56 -10.37
C ILE A 132 -12.20 11.62 -9.46
N GLU A 133 -12.05 12.67 -8.66
CA GLU A 133 -10.94 12.80 -7.71
C GLU A 133 -10.91 11.61 -6.72
N ARG A 134 -12.08 11.22 -6.19
CA ARG A 134 -12.18 10.05 -5.31
C ARG A 134 -11.81 8.74 -6.02
N LEU A 135 -12.23 8.58 -7.28
CA LEU A 135 -11.86 7.43 -8.09
C LEU A 135 -10.36 7.38 -8.40
N GLU A 136 -9.73 8.52 -8.72
CA GLU A 136 -8.30 8.63 -8.96
C GLU A 136 -7.51 8.25 -7.70
N PHE A 137 -7.91 8.76 -6.54
CA PHE A 137 -7.31 8.40 -5.26
C PHE A 137 -7.38 6.89 -5.01
N ASN A 138 -8.57 6.28 -5.12
CA ASN A 138 -8.74 4.84 -4.90
C ASN A 138 -7.91 4.01 -5.88
N TYR A 139 -7.90 4.42 -7.15
CA TYR A 139 -7.13 3.75 -8.17
C TYR A 139 -5.62 3.79 -7.88
N LEU A 140 -5.07 4.96 -7.51
CA LEU A 140 -3.67 5.08 -7.14
C LEU A 140 -3.34 4.25 -5.90
N TYR A 141 -4.17 4.35 -4.86
CA TYR A 141 -3.98 3.58 -3.63
C TYR A 141 -3.95 2.08 -3.87
N LEU A 142 -4.94 1.55 -4.59
CA LEU A 142 -5.02 0.12 -4.90
C LEU A 142 -3.90 -0.34 -5.85
N MET A 143 -3.45 0.52 -6.77
CA MET A 143 -2.31 0.22 -7.63
C MET A 143 -1.02 0.11 -6.80
N THR A 144 -0.78 1.05 -5.90
CA THR A 144 0.38 1.02 -5.00
C THR A 144 0.35 -0.21 -4.10
N LEU A 145 -0.81 -0.54 -3.52
CA LEU A 145 -0.98 -1.77 -2.73
C LEU A 145 -0.69 -3.03 -3.54
N ARG A 146 -1.23 -3.13 -4.77
CA ARG A 146 -0.96 -4.26 -5.67
C ARG A 146 0.55 -4.42 -5.91
N MET A 147 1.25 -3.33 -6.25
CA MET A 147 2.69 -3.37 -6.50
C MET A 147 3.45 -3.85 -5.28
N LEU A 148 3.26 -3.20 -4.13
CA LEU A 148 3.96 -3.53 -2.89
C LEU A 148 3.65 -4.96 -2.43
N LEU A 149 2.40 -5.42 -2.57
CA LEU A 149 1.99 -6.77 -2.20
C LEU A 149 2.70 -7.83 -3.05
N PHE A 150 2.78 -7.65 -4.36
CA PHE A 150 3.43 -8.62 -5.25
C PHE A 150 4.95 -8.60 -5.09
N GLU A 151 5.55 -7.42 -4.95
CA GLU A 151 6.98 -7.30 -4.63
C GLU A 151 7.31 -7.96 -3.28
N PHE A 152 6.45 -7.78 -2.27
CA PHE A 152 6.61 -8.46 -0.98
C PHE A 152 6.61 -9.97 -1.13
N MET A 153 5.69 -10.52 -1.94
CA MET A 153 5.66 -11.97 -2.22
C MET A 153 6.92 -12.45 -2.94
N SER A 154 7.45 -11.65 -3.89
CA SER A 154 8.70 -11.96 -4.56
C SER A 154 9.89 -11.95 -3.59
N VAL A 155 9.98 -10.95 -2.71
CA VAL A 155 11.01 -10.90 -1.65
C VAL A 155 10.87 -12.11 -0.71
N LEU A 156 9.64 -12.45 -0.30
CA LEU A 156 9.37 -13.61 0.52
C LEU A 156 9.80 -14.92 -0.15
N GLN A 157 9.55 -15.09 -1.46
CA GLN A 157 10.03 -16.27 -2.19
C GLN A 157 11.56 -16.34 -2.23
N SER A 158 12.24 -15.23 -2.46
CA SER A 158 13.70 -15.17 -2.40
C SER A 158 14.23 -15.57 -1.02
N ILE A 159 13.61 -15.08 0.06
CA ILE A 159 13.96 -15.49 1.43
C ILE A 159 13.74 -17.00 1.62
N LYS A 160 12.60 -17.54 1.16
CA LYS A 160 12.28 -18.98 1.26
C LYS A 160 13.20 -19.88 0.45
N ALA A 161 13.91 -19.35 -0.54
CA ALA A 161 14.90 -20.11 -1.31
C ALA A 161 16.19 -20.35 -0.50
N GLU A 162 16.50 -19.48 0.47
CA GLU A 162 17.73 -19.53 1.26
C GLU A 162 17.50 -19.91 2.73
N TYR A 163 16.32 -19.58 3.28
CA TYR A 163 15.99 -19.71 4.69
C TYR A 163 14.65 -20.41 4.89
N ARG A 164 14.56 -21.21 5.95
CA ARG A 164 13.27 -21.68 6.47
C ARG A 164 12.57 -20.51 7.16
N LEU A 165 11.24 -20.42 7.04
CA LEU A 165 10.46 -19.46 7.84
C LEU A 165 10.34 -19.92 9.29
N ALA A 166 10.39 -18.99 10.23
CA ALA A 166 10.00 -19.24 11.61
C ALA A 166 8.51 -19.61 11.70
N ASP A 167 8.12 -20.29 12.77
CA ASP A 167 6.70 -20.58 13.03
C ASP A 167 5.96 -19.27 13.31
N MET A 168 5.02 -18.92 12.44
CA MET A 168 4.30 -17.65 12.50
C MET A 168 3.05 -17.75 13.37
N LYS A 169 2.81 -16.72 14.18
CA LYS A 169 1.56 -16.57 14.96
C LYS A 169 0.34 -16.40 14.03
N PRO A 170 -0.87 -16.81 14.45
CA PRO A 170 -2.10 -16.46 13.73
C PRO A 170 -2.21 -14.94 13.51
N GLY A 171 -2.63 -14.53 12.31
CA GLY A 171 -2.78 -13.11 11.97
C GLY A 171 -1.53 -12.43 11.39
N VAL A 172 -0.41 -13.15 11.24
CA VAL A 172 0.84 -12.65 10.61
C VAL A 172 0.59 -12.00 9.23
N ALA A 173 -0.32 -12.55 8.43
CA ALA A 173 -0.65 -12.01 7.12
C ALA A 173 -1.31 -10.64 7.22
N LYS A 174 -2.16 -10.43 8.24
CA LYS A 174 -2.76 -9.12 8.49
C LYS A 174 -1.69 -8.10 8.86
N GLU A 175 -0.79 -8.46 9.77
CA GLU A 175 0.32 -7.59 10.19
C GLU A 175 1.18 -7.18 9.00
N ALA A 176 1.56 -8.13 8.13
CA ALA A 176 2.25 -7.82 6.88
C ALA A 176 1.45 -6.85 6.00
N THR A 177 0.15 -7.10 5.79
CA THR A 177 -0.68 -6.24 4.94
C THR A 177 -0.91 -4.85 5.52
N ASP A 178 -0.97 -4.72 6.86
CA ASP A 178 -1.07 -3.44 7.54
C ASP A 178 0.22 -2.62 7.33
N SER A 179 1.39 -3.27 7.42
CA SER A 179 2.67 -2.62 7.09
C SER A 179 2.72 -2.15 5.64
N LEU A 180 2.28 -2.98 4.68
CA LEU A 180 2.22 -2.58 3.26
C LEU A 180 1.28 -1.39 3.04
N ALA A 181 0.14 -1.34 3.75
CA ALA A 181 -0.79 -0.22 3.68
C ALA A 181 -0.18 1.07 4.25
N LEU A 182 0.57 0.98 5.35
CA LEU A 182 1.29 2.13 5.89
C LEU A 182 2.35 2.64 4.91
N THR A 183 3.13 1.74 4.30
CA THR A 183 4.10 2.09 3.25
C THR A 183 3.40 2.77 2.06
N ALA A 184 2.28 2.22 1.59
CA ALA A 184 1.50 2.83 0.51
C ALA A 184 1.06 4.26 0.86
N HIS A 185 0.58 4.48 2.08
CA HIS A 185 0.18 5.82 2.54
C HIS A 185 1.35 6.81 2.63
N PHE A 186 2.52 6.36 3.06
CA PHE A 186 3.73 7.18 3.05
C PHE A 186 4.08 7.61 1.62
N TYR A 187 4.14 6.67 0.67
CA TYR A 187 4.48 6.98 -0.72
C TYR A 187 3.42 7.84 -1.42
N LEU A 188 2.16 7.75 -1.03
CA LEU A 188 1.08 8.61 -1.56
C LEU A 188 1.00 9.99 -0.89
N GLY A 189 1.81 10.25 0.13
CA GLY A 189 1.79 11.51 0.87
C GLY A 189 0.62 11.66 1.84
N ASN A 190 -0.10 10.58 2.14
CA ASN A 190 -1.22 10.57 3.09
C ASN A 190 -0.76 10.53 4.56
N VAL A 191 0.49 10.11 4.79
CA VAL A 191 1.15 10.11 6.10
C VAL A 191 2.37 11.00 6.01
N LYS A 192 2.42 12.03 6.87
CA LYS A 192 3.65 12.79 7.11
C LYS A 192 4.43 12.10 8.20
N VAL A 193 5.64 11.65 7.90
CA VAL A 193 6.61 11.29 8.94
C VAL A 193 7.00 12.61 9.59
N ALA A 194 6.77 12.74 10.90
CA ALA A 194 7.34 13.87 11.64
C ALA A 194 8.85 13.75 11.49
N GLU A 195 9.49 14.73 10.84
CA GLU A 195 10.95 14.85 10.89
C GLU A 195 11.34 14.96 12.38
N GLU A 196 11.97 13.93 12.93
CA GLU A 196 12.46 13.95 14.30
C GLU A 196 13.50 15.05 14.46
N LEU A 197 13.16 16.05 15.28
CA LEU A 197 13.99 16.52 16.40
C LEU A 197 15.49 16.65 16.11
N GLY A 198 15.84 17.43 15.09
CA GLY A 198 17.19 17.97 14.90
C GLY A 198 17.30 19.36 15.53
N GLY A 199 17.39 19.43 16.86
CA GLY A 199 17.48 20.70 17.58
C GLY A 199 17.85 20.54 19.04
N GLY A 200 18.84 19.70 19.33
CA GLY A 200 19.53 19.76 20.62
C GLY A 200 20.30 21.07 20.70
N SER A 201 19.78 22.03 21.46
CA SER A 201 20.61 23.02 22.14
C SER A 201 20.46 22.76 23.63
N ASP A 202 21.55 22.26 24.22
CA ASP A 202 21.76 22.20 25.65
C ASP A 202 21.54 23.59 26.27
N GLU A 203 20.41 23.78 26.97
CA GLU A 203 20.36 24.76 28.05
C GLU A 203 20.63 23.99 29.35
N GLU A 204 21.90 23.97 29.76
CA GLU A 204 22.25 23.66 31.15
C GLU A 204 21.67 24.74 32.09
N PRO A 205 21.20 24.34 33.29
CA PRO A 205 20.49 25.22 34.20
C PRO A 205 21.44 26.06 35.03
N GLY A 206 21.37 27.38 34.89
CA GLY A 206 22.14 28.33 35.70
C GLY A 206 21.30 29.50 36.20
N ALA A 207 20.63 29.31 37.34
CA ALA A 207 20.31 30.41 38.26
C ALA A 207 21.23 30.27 39.49
N PRO A 208 21.44 31.28 40.35
CA PRO A 208 20.79 32.61 40.43
C PRO A 208 21.80 33.77 40.68
N GLY A 209 21.34 35.04 40.65
CA GLY A 209 22.16 36.12 41.23
C GLY A 209 21.75 37.57 40.91
N SER A 210 20.99 38.16 41.82
CA SER A 210 21.15 39.51 42.40
C SER A 210 21.36 40.76 41.51
N SER A 211 20.35 41.65 41.59
CA SER A 211 20.43 43.11 41.85
C SER A 211 21.60 43.93 41.28
N ASN A 212 21.31 44.94 40.44
CA ASN A 212 21.56 46.36 40.76
C ASN A 212 21.17 47.33 39.63
N GLY A 213 20.71 48.53 40.05
CA GLY A 213 20.82 49.81 39.33
C GLY A 213 19.85 50.00 38.15
N GLY A 214 19.01 51.03 38.07
CA GLY A 214 19.23 52.42 38.49
C GLY A 214 19.53 53.28 37.25
N HIS A 215 18.50 54.02 36.81
CA HIS A 215 18.50 55.33 36.13
C HIS A 215 19.58 55.69 35.08
N ASN A 216 19.10 56.12 33.90
CA ASN A 216 19.44 57.35 33.16
C ASN A 216 18.81 57.20 31.76
N ALA A 217 18.20 58.17 31.09
CA ALA A 217 17.77 59.54 31.36
C ALA A 217 16.64 59.83 30.35
#